data_AF-A0A0F9LX98-F1
#
_entry.id   AF-A0A0F9LX98-F1
#
_cell.length_a   1.000
_cell.length_b   1.000
_cell.length_c   1.000
_cell.angle_alpha   90.00
_cell.angle_beta   90.00
_cell.angle_gamma   90.00
#
_symmetry.space_group_name_H-M   'P 1'
#
loop_
_entity.id
_entity.type
_entity.pdbx_description
1 polymer ?
#
loop_
_entity_poly.entity_id
_entity_poly.type
_entity_poly.pdbx_seq_one_letter_code
_entity_poly.pdbx_strand_id
1 'polypeptide(L)' 'MEDLKRSTRTKEEASELAPKECEDCNGEVKYWDETEEEIVFQCTGCKRYYSIPLDPNKLTIYFSY' A
#
# COMPACT_ATOMS: atom_id res chain seq x y z
N MET A 1 27.39 6.49 14.97
CA MET A 1 26.96 5.79 13.76
C MET A 1 25.54 5.37 14.06
N GLU A 2 24.58 6.07 13.47
CA GLU A 2 23.17 5.78 13.67
C GLU A 2 22.83 4.57 12.80
N ASP A 3 22.86 3.39 13.41
CA ASP A 3 22.28 2.18 12.86
C ASP A 3 20.75 2.37 12.83
N LEU A 4 20.29 3.17 11.88
CA LEU A 4 18.88 3.30 11.53
C LEU A 4 18.47 1.94 10.97
N LYS A 5 18.04 1.09 11.89
CA LYS A 5 17.41 -0.19 11.66
C LYS A 5 16.26 0.07 10.71
N ARG A 6 16.53 -0.10 9.41
CA ARG A 6 15.59 -0.01 8.29
C ARG A 6 14.52 -1.05 8.59
N SER A 7 13.49 -0.66 9.33
CA SER A 7 12.25 -1.43 9.47
C SER A 7 11.45 -1.26 8.19
N THR A 8 12.08 -1.59 7.07
CA THR A 8 11.44 -1.63 5.77
C THR A 8 10.60 -2.90 5.80
N ARG A 9 9.28 -2.74 5.84
CA ARG A 9 8.36 -3.88 5.69
C ARG A 9 8.69 -4.59 4.40
N THR A 10 8.68 -5.92 4.42
CA THR A 10 8.72 -6.70 3.20
C THR A 10 7.40 -6.54 2.44
N LYS A 11 7.45 -6.74 1.12
CA LYS A 11 6.27 -6.70 0.25
C LYS A 11 5.10 -7.55 0.73
N GLU A 12 5.41 -8.67 1.39
CA GLU A 12 4.43 -9.60 1.95
C GLU A 12 3.65 -8.92 3.09
N GLU A 13 4.35 -8.28 4.02
CA GLU A 13 3.71 -7.56 5.14
C GLU A 13 2.87 -6.38 4.67
N ALA A 14 3.35 -5.62 3.67
CA ALA A 14 2.58 -4.53 3.08
C ALA A 14 1.36 -5.04 2.30
N SER A 15 1.45 -6.22 1.68
CA SER A 15 0.32 -6.87 1.01
C SER A 15 -0.73 -7.39 1.99
N GLU A 16 -0.34 -7.78 3.21
CA GLU A 16 -1.29 -8.16 4.27
C GLU A 16 -2.08 -6.96 4.81
N LEU A 17 -1.52 -5.75 4.70
CA LEU A 17 -2.20 -4.50 5.07
C LEU A 17 -3.12 -3.96 3.97
N ALA A 18 -2.96 -4.43 2.75
CA ALA A 18 -3.79 -4.00 1.64
C ALA A 18 -5.24 -4.51 1.82
N PRO A 19 -6.25 -3.66 1.55
CA PRO A 19 -7.62 -4.11 1.58
C PRO A 19 -7.84 -5.15 0.48
N LYS A 20 -8.48 -6.28 0.83
CA LYS A 20 -8.83 -7.33 -0.14
C LYS A 20 -9.91 -6.87 -1.13
N GLU A 21 -10.75 -5.94 -0.69
CA GLU A 21 -11.92 -5.44 -1.42
C GLU A 21 -11.97 -3.90 -1.37
N CYS A 22 -12.42 -3.26 -2.45
CA CYS A 22 -12.58 -1.80 -2.51
C CYS A 22 -13.69 -1.40 -1.55
N GLU A 23 -13.38 -0.56 -0.56
CA GLU A 23 -14.40 -0.05 0.38
C GLU A 23 -15.54 0.68 -0.32
N ASP A 24 -15.29 1.25 -1.50
CA ASP A 24 -16.26 2.02 -2.28
C ASP A 24 -17.23 1.13 -3.07
N CYS A 25 -16.71 0.13 -3.79
CA CYS A 25 -17.52 -0.69 -4.70
C CYS A 25 -17.54 -2.19 -4.39
N ASN A 26 -16.93 -2.61 -3.27
CA ASN A 26 -16.67 -4.02 -2.91
C ASN A 26 -16.03 -4.82 -4.06
N GLY A 27 -15.29 -4.14 -4.94
CA GLY A 27 -14.63 -4.76 -6.08
C GLY A 27 -13.27 -5.32 -5.69
N GLU A 28 -12.78 -6.29 -6.46
CA GLU A 28 -11.48 -6.92 -6.23
C GLU A 28 -10.34 -5.90 -6.35
N VAL A 29 -9.53 -5.79 -5.31
CA VAL A 29 -8.31 -4.98 -5.27
C VAL A 29 -7.13 -5.85 -5.66
N LYS A 30 -6.36 -5.39 -6.65
CA LYS A 30 -5.18 -6.08 -7.15
C LYS A 30 -3.95 -5.21 -6.98
N TYR A 31 -2.82 -5.88 -6.87
CA TYR A 31 -1.52 -5.25 -7.01
C TYR A 31 -1.48 -4.48 -8.34
N TRP A 32 -1.06 -3.21 -8.29
CA TRP A 32 -0.95 -2.33 -9.44
C TRP A 32 0.51 -2.02 -9.74
N ASP A 33 1.23 -1.49 -8.75
CA ASP A 33 2.61 -1.03 -8.93
C ASP A 33 3.37 -1.09 -7.59
N GLU A 34 4.70 -1.08 -7.63
CA GLU A 34 5.55 -0.98 -6.44
C GLU A 34 6.69 0.00 -6.69
N THR A 35 6.99 0.79 -5.66
CA THR A 35 8.14 1.67 -5.62
C THR A 35 9.05 1.26 -4.47
N GLU A 36 10.24 1.86 -4.39
CA GLU A 36 11.17 1.63 -3.28
C GLU A 36 10.60 2.03 -1.91
N GLU A 37 9.50 2.78 -1.89
CA GLU A 37 8.92 3.39 -0.69
C GLU A 37 7.52 2.86 -0.34
N GLU A 38 6.74 2.43 -1.33
CA GLU A 38 5.34 2.03 -1.17
C GLU A 38 4.87 1.02 -2.22
N ILE A 39 3.86 0.23 -1.87
CA ILE A 39 3.15 -0.68 -2.78
C ILE A 39 1.78 -0.09 -3.08
N VAL A 40 1.46 -0.01 -4.36
CA VAL A 40 0.20 0.52 -4.85
C VAL A 40 -0.69 -0.63 -5.31
N PHE A 41 -1.91 -0.63 -4.80
CA PHE A 41 -2.98 -1.52 -5.23
C PHE A 41 -4.06 -0.70 -5.92
N GLN A 42 -4.74 -1.31 -6.88
CA GLN A 42 -5.86 -0.70 -7.58
C GLN A 42 -7.05 -1.64 -7.56
N CYS A 43 -8.24 -1.08 -7.31
CA CYS A 43 -9.47 -1.80 -7.52
C CYS A 43 -9.81 -1.91 -9.00
N THR A 44 -10.13 -3.12 -9.43
CA THR A 44 -10.56 -3.41 -10.81
C THR A 44 -11.95 -2.88 -11.15
N GLY A 45 -12.80 -2.64 -10.15
CA GLY A 45 -14.16 -2.09 -10.33
C GLY A 45 -14.21 -0.57 -10.31
N CYS A 46 -13.86 0.03 -9.16
CA CYS A 46 -13.93 1.47 -8.90
C CYS A 46 -12.70 2.25 -9.44
N LYS A 47 -11.63 1.57 -9.87
CA LYS A 47 -10.30 2.14 -10.20
C LYS A 47 -9.68 2.98 -9.08
N ARG A 48 -10.13 2.78 -7.84
CA ARG A 48 -9.57 3.42 -6.65
C ARG A 48 -8.20 2.85 -6.34
N TYR A 49 -7.28 3.71 -5.93
CA TYR A 49 -5.91 3.35 -5.60
C TYR A 49 -5.72 3.27 -4.08
N TYR A 50 -4.91 2.32 -3.64
CA TYR A 50 -4.53 2.09 -2.26
C TYR A 50 -3.02 1.98 -2.18
N SER A 51 -2.36 3.00 -1.64
CA SER A 51 -0.92 3.04 -1.43
C SER A 51 -0.58 2.59 -0.01
N ILE A 52 0.20 1.53 0.13
CA ILE A 52 0.70 1.02 1.41
C ILE A 52 2.20 1.33 1.50
N PRO A 53 2.63 2.24 2.38
CA PRO A 53 4.05 2.54 2.55
C PRO A 53 4.80 1.35 3.16
N LEU A 54 5.95 1.00 2.56
CA LEU A 54 6.88 -0.01 3.06
C LEU A 54 7.61 0.48 4.31
N ASP A 55 7.83 1.79 4.41
CA ASP A 55 8.44 2.39 5.59
C ASP A 55 7.35 2.96 6.51
N PRO A 56 7.15 2.41 7.72
CA PRO A 56 6.11 2.87 8.64
C PRO A 56 6.35 4.31 9.14
N ASN A 57 7.56 4.85 8.98
CA ASN A 57 7.85 6.26 9.28
C ASN A 57 7.42 7.21 8.15
N LYS A 58 7.16 6.70 6.94
CA LYS A 58 6.61 7.44 5.80
C LYS A 58 5.14 7.09 5.59
N LEU A 59 4.34 7.16 6.65
CA LEU A 59 2.87 7.06 6.61
C LEU A 59 2.25 8.25 5.87
N THR A 60 2.51 8.35 4.57
CA THR A 60 1.81 9.26 3.66
C THR A 60 0.65 8.48 3.08
N ILE A 61 -0.41 8.35 3.89
CA ILE A 61 -1.63 7.68 3.42
C ILE A 61 -2.34 8.65 2.48
N TYR A 62 -2.09 8.53 1.18
CA TYR A 62 -2.75 9.35 0.17
C TYR A 62 -4.18 8.82 -0.07
N PHE A 63 -5.13 9.28 0.74
CA PHE A 63 -6.55 9.20 0.38
C PHE A 63 -6.87 10.38 -0.55
N SER A 64 -6.73 10.20 -1.87
CA SER A 64 -7.37 11.14 -2.81
C SER A 64 -8.86 10.80 -2.92
N TYR A 65 -9.70 11.72 -2.45
CA TYR A 65 -11.17 11.72 -2.56
C TYR A 65 -11.61 12.30 -3.91
#